data_AF-C8KH68-F1
#
_entry.id   AF-C8KH68-F1
#
_cell.length_a   1.000
_cell.length_b   1.000
_cell.length_c   1.000
_cell.angle_alpha   90.00
_cell.angle_beta   90.00
_cell.angle_gamma   90.00
#
_symmetry.space_group_name_H-M   'P 1'
#
loop_
_entity.id
_entity.type
_entity.pdbx_description
1 polymer ?
#
loop_
_entity_poly.entity_id
_entity_poly.type
_entity_poly.pdbx_seq_one_letter_code
_entity_poly.pdbx_strand_id
1 'polypeptide(L)'
;RFRIINASNARFFRFFFTNGLGFTHVASDSAYVEQPTTLKEILLGPSEITDVIVDFLSRTSDSAILANDAPYPYPSGDPVDEDNGKVMKFIIRQQREVDTTRIPKKLNEYPSPDVSAASVIR
;
A
#
# COMPACT_ATOMS: atom_id res chain seq x y z
N ARG A 1 9.02 6.97 1.02
CA ARG A 1 8.20 6.00 1.80
C ARG A 1 6.89 6.68 2.15
N PHE A 2 5.77 5.98 2.02
CA PHE A 2 4.45 6.44 2.43
C PHE A 2 3.89 5.49 3.49
N ARG A 3 3.37 6.06 4.57
CA ARG A 3 2.52 5.36 5.52
C ARG A 3 1.08 5.71 5.19
N ILE A 4 0.35 4.72 4.68
CA ILE A 4 -1.05 4.87 4.30
C ILE A 4 -1.89 4.29 5.43
N ILE A 5 -2.80 5.10 5.96
CA ILE A 5 -3.69 4.73 7.06
C ILE A 5 -5.12 4.91 6.54
N ASN A 6 -5.92 3.84 6.58
CA ASN A 6 -7.34 3.96 6.24
C ASN A 6 -8.13 4.40 7.48
N ALA A 7 -8.31 5.72 7.62
CA ALA A 7 -9.10 6.32 8.69
C ALA A 7 -10.59 6.53 8.31
N SER A 8 -11.09 5.83 7.29
CA SER A 8 -12.50 5.94 6.87
C SER A 8 -13.41 5.09 7.76
N ASN A 9 -14.68 5.50 7.90
CA ASN A 9 -15.65 4.78 8.74
C ASN A 9 -15.90 3.33 8.27
N ALA A 10 -16.09 3.12 6.97
CA ALA A 10 -16.47 1.81 6.42
C ALA A 10 -15.88 1.52 5.02
N ARG A 11 -15.15 2.47 4.44
CA ARG A 11 -14.67 2.36 3.05
C ARG A 11 -13.40 1.53 3.00
N PHE A 12 -13.40 0.53 2.13
CA PHE A 12 -12.18 -0.14 1.68
C PHE A 12 -11.58 0.66 0.52
N PHE A 13 -10.26 0.62 0.40
CA PHE A 13 -9.55 1.15 -0.77
C PHE A 13 -8.73 0.04 -1.41
N ARG A 14 -8.82 -0.11 -2.72
CA ARG A 14 -7.84 -0.90 -3.49
C ARG A 14 -6.99 0.09 -4.29
N PHE A 15 -5.85 0.46 -3.71
CA PHE A 15 -4.97 1.48 -4.23
C PHE A 15 -4.14 0.96 -5.40
N PHE A 16 -4.08 1.71 -6.50
CA PHE A 16 -3.19 1.45 -7.62
C PHE A 16 -2.77 2.76 -8.31
N PHE A 17 -1.67 2.75 -9.06
CA PHE A 17 -1.28 3.89 -9.89
C PHE A 17 -1.76 3.73 -11.33
N THR A 18 -2.43 4.75 -11.87
CA THR A 18 -2.99 4.72 -13.23
C THR A 18 -1.92 4.64 -14.33
N ASN A 19 -0.67 5.00 -14.03
CA ASN A 19 0.46 4.92 -14.97
C ASN A 19 1.30 3.65 -14.80
N GLY A 20 0.84 2.68 -14.00
CA GLY A 20 1.48 1.38 -13.83
C GLY A 20 2.65 1.34 -12.84
N LEU A 21 2.92 2.44 -12.12
CA LEU A 21 3.83 2.41 -10.97
C LEU A 21 3.35 1.37 -9.95
N GLY A 22 4.30 0.77 -9.24
CA GLY A 22 4.03 -0.21 -8.19
C GLY A 22 4.38 0.30 -6.81
N PHE A 23 4.10 -0.54 -5.82
CA PHE A 23 4.45 -0.36 -4.43
C PHE A 23 5.45 -1.44 -4.03
N THR A 24 6.45 -1.11 -3.24
CA THR A 24 7.19 -2.08 -2.44
C THR A 24 6.65 -2.02 -1.03
N HIS A 25 5.87 -3.03 -0.64
CA HIS A 25 5.33 -3.19 0.70
C HIS A 25 6.44 -3.56 1.68
N VAL A 26 6.57 -2.80 2.77
CA VAL A 26 7.63 -2.99 3.76
C VAL A 26 7.12 -3.22 5.17
N ALA A 27 5.93 -2.75 5.53
CA ALA A 27 5.35 -2.99 6.85
C ALA A 27 3.82 -2.94 6.83
N SER A 28 3.22 -3.74 7.70
CA SER A 28 1.79 -3.72 8.04
C SER A 28 1.60 -3.01 9.38
N ASP A 29 0.36 -2.95 9.86
CA ASP A 29 -0.11 -2.33 11.11
C ASP A 29 0.95 -2.09 12.20
N SER A 30 1.54 -3.16 12.71
CA SER A 30 2.43 -3.10 13.87
C SER A 30 3.89 -3.44 13.59
N ALA A 31 4.24 -3.89 12.39
CA ALA A 31 5.56 -4.46 12.15
C ALA A 31 6.01 -4.50 10.69
N TYR A 32 7.32 -4.55 10.46
CA TYR A 32 7.90 -4.81 9.14
C TYR A 32 7.51 -6.20 8.64
N VAL A 33 7.32 -6.38 7.34
CA VAL A 33 7.26 -7.74 6.77
C VAL A 33 8.64 -8.38 6.82
N GLU A 34 8.74 -9.72 6.74
CA GLU A 34 10.05 -10.38 6.73
C GLU A 34 10.91 -9.91 5.55
N GLN A 35 10.31 -9.81 4.37
CA GLN A 35 10.97 -9.43 3.11
C GLN A 35 10.08 -8.45 2.33
N PRO A 36 10.64 -7.38 1.74
CA PRO A 36 9.87 -6.44 0.96
C PRO A 36 9.24 -7.12 -0.26
N THR A 37 7.97 -6.82 -0.54
CA THR A 37 7.25 -7.42 -1.67
C THR A 37 6.76 -6.34 -2.63
N THR A 38 7.00 -6.52 -3.93
CA THR A 38 6.51 -5.59 -4.96
C THR A 38 5.09 -5.96 -5.37
N LEU A 39 4.19 -4.99 -5.33
CA LEU A 39 2.76 -5.13 -5.61
C LEU A 39 2.33 -4.06 -6.62
N LYS A 40 1.33 -4.36 -7.45
CA LYS A 40 0.69 -3.37 -8.34
C LYS A 40 -0.51 -2.68 -7.71
N GLU A 41 -1.13 -3.35 -6.76
CA GLU A 41 -2.29 -2.87 -6.02
C GLU A 41 -2.20 -3.27 -4.55
N ILE A 42 -2.87 -2.51 -3.69
CA ILE A 42 -2.98 -2.80 -2.26
C ILE A 42 -4.42 -2.58 -1.82
N LEU A 43 -5.07 -3.63 -1.32
CA LEU A 43 -6.34 -3.51 -0.62
C LEU A 43 -6.07 -3.10 0.84
N LEU A 44 -6.80 -2.09 1.32
CA LEU A 44 -6.70 -1.57 2.67
C LEU A 44 -8.11 -1.33 3.23
N GLY A 45 -8.48 -2.13 4.22
CA GLY A 45 -9.72 -2.02 4.99
C GLY A 45 -9.66 -0.93 6.07
N PRO A 46 -10.80 -0.58 6.67
CA PRO A 46 -10.86 0.41 7.75
C PRO A 46 -9.91 0.06 8.90
N SER A 47 -9.21 1.07 9.43
CA SER A 47 -8.21 0.97 10.51
C SER A 47 -6.90 0.24 10.17
N GLU A 48 -6.75 -0.31 8.97
CA GLU A 48 -5.49 -0.91 8.54
C GLU A 48 -4.45 0.16 8.15
N ILE A 49 -3.18 -0.20 8.33
CA ILE A 49 -2.02 0.62 7.99
C ILE A 49 -1.10 -0.20 7.09
N THR A 50 -0.64 0.42 6.01
CA THR A 50 0.42 -0.14 5.17
C THR A 50 1.53 0.88 4.96
N ASP A 51 2.75 0.42 5.07
CA ASP A 51 3.95 1.20 4.85
C ASP A 51 4.61 0.72 3.56
N VAL A 52 4.74 1.63 2.60
CA VAL A 52 5.14 1.32 1.23
C VAL A 52 6.24 2.26 0.73
N ILE A 53 7.03 1.78 -0.20
CA ILE A 53 7.96 2.58 -0.98
C ILE A 53 7.46 2.62 -2.41
N VAL A 54 7.46 3.81 -3.02
CA VAL A 54 7.12 4.00 -4.43
C VAL A 54 8.35 4.61 -5.10
N ASP A 55 8.90 3.91 -6.07
CA ASP A 55 10.04 4.37 -6.84
C ASP A 55 9.57 5.17 -8.08
N PHE A 56 9.56 6.49 -7.94
CA PHE A 56 9.20 7.41 -9.02
C PHE A 56 10.32 7.59 -10.06
N LEU A 57 11.53 7.05 -9.87
CA LEU A 57 12.59 7.12 -10.88
C LEU A 57 12.26 6.27 -12.12
N SER A 58 11.49 5.20 -11.91
CA SER A 58 11.00 4.28 -12.94
C SER A 58 9.80 4.81 -13.76
N ARG A 59 9.42 6.07 -13.56
CA ARG A 59 8.23 6.67 -14.19
C ARG A 59 8.29 6.72 -15.72
N THR A 60 7.13 6.54 -16.33
CA THR A 60 6.89 6.72 -17.77
C THR A 60 6.27 8.08 -18.12
N SER A 61 5.82 8.84 -17.09
CA SER A 61 5.15 10.13 -17.22
C SER A 61 5.62 11.12 -16.15
N ASP A 62 5.34 12.41 -16.32
CA ASP A 62 5.63 13.46 -15.33
C ASP A 62 4.56 13.55 -14.21
N SER A 63 3.56 12.67 -14.23
CA SER A 63 2.57 12.58 -13.16
C SER A 63 1.99 11.18 -12.99
N ALA A 64 1.64 10.83 -11.77
CA ALA A 64 0.99 9.57 -11.41
C ALA A 64 -0.27 9.86 -10.58
N ILE A 65 -1.40 9.24 -10.93
CA ILE A 65 -2.62 9.31 -10.12
C ILE A 65 -2.67 8.04 -9.27
N LEU A 66 -2.76 8.22 -7.95
CA LEU A 66 -3.15 7.16 -7.03
C LEU A 66 -4.68 7.06 -7.07
N ALA A 67 -5.16 5.94 -7.57
CA ALA A 67 -6.57 5.65 -7.77
C ALA A 67 -7.06 4.58 -6.78
N ASN A 68 -8.37 4.42 -6.73
CA ASN A 68 -9.09 3.42 -5.97
C ASN A 68 -10.12 2.76 -6.89
N ASP A 69 -10.27 1.44 -6.82
CA ASP A 69 -11.34 0.71 -7.51
C ASP A 69 -12.06 -0.32 -6.61
N ALA A 70 -11.93 -0.19 -5.29
CA ALA A 70 -12.70 -1.01 -4.36
C ALA A 70 -14.19 -0.59 -4.39
N PRO A 71 -15.13 -1.52 -4.65
CA PRO A 71 -16.55 -1.24 -4.63
C PRO A 71 -17.04 -0.91 -3.21
N TYR A 72 -18.17 -0.21 -3.12
CA TYR A 72 -18.80 0.11 -1.84
C TYR A 72 -20.30 -0.22 -1.85
N PRO A 73 -20.83 -1.00 -0.88
CA PRO A 73 -20.09 -1.73 0.16
C PRO A 73 -19.14 -2.81 -0.39
N TYR A 74 -17.99 -3.03 0.24
CA TYR A 74 -17.04 -4.04 -0.21
C TYR A 74 -17.48 -5.46 0.22
N PRO A 75 -17.33 -6.53 -0.59
CA PRO A 75 -16.73 -6.57 -1.93
C PRO A 75 -17.74 -6.49 -3.10
N SER A 76 -19.04 -6.40 -2.84
CA SER A 76 -20.09 -6.67 -3.84
C SER A 76 -21.04 -5.51 -4.14
N GLY A 77 -20.76 -4.32 -3.62
CA GLY A 77 -21.54 -3.12 -3.86
C GLY A 77 -21.23 -2.44 -5.19
N ASP A 78 -21.53 -1.15 -5.26
CA ASP A 78 -21.38 -0.40 -6.49
C ASP A 78 -19.90 -0.13 -6.79
N PRO A 79 -19.50 -0.18 -8.09
CA PRO A 79 -18.15 0.19 -8.49
C PRO A 79 -17.88 1.68 -8.21
N VAL A 80 -16.60 2.04 -8.23
CA VAL A 80 -16.18 3.44 -8.09
C VAL A 80 -16.67 4.30 -9.26
N ASP A 81 -16.86 5.58 -9.00
CA ASP A 81 -17.20 6.60 -9.99
C ASP A 81 -16.05 7.63 -10.14
N GLU A 82 -16.30 8.72 -10.86
CA GLU A 82 -15.30 9.77 -11.08
C GLU A 82 -14.88 10.52 -9.80
N ASP A 83 -15.77 10.56 -8.80
CA ASP A 83 -15.60 11.30 -7.56
C ASP A 83 -14.83 10.49 -6.52
N ASN A 84 -15.06 9.16 -6.48
CA ASN A 84 -14.47 8.28 -5.47
C ASN A 84 -13.40 7.31 -6.00
N GLY A 85 -13.17 7.29 -7.32
CA GLY A 85 -12.15 6.47 -7.97
C GLY A 85 -10.73 7.05 -7.94
N LYS A 86 -10.57 8.31 -7.51
CA LYS A 86 -9.26 9.02 -7.46
C LYS A 86 -8.98 9.50 -6.05
N VAL A 87 -7.73 9.35 -5.61
CA VAL A 87 -7.32 9.72 -4.25
C VAL A 87 -6.43 10.96 -4.29
N MET A 88 -5.33 10.91 -5.06
CA MET A 88 -4.42 12.04 -5.21
C MET A 88 -3.56 11.93 -6.47
N LYS A 89 -2.96 13.05 -6.87
CA LYS A 89 -2.03 13.12 -8.00
C LYS A 89 -0.65 13.55 -7.54
N PHE A 90 0.35 12.77 -7.90
CA PHE A 90 1.76 13.12 -7.76
C PHE A 90 2.23 13.83 -9.02
N ILE A 91 2.79 15.03 -8.86
CA ILE A 91 3.51 15.75 -9.93
C ILE A 91 4.98 15.48 -9.72
N ILE A 92 5.62 14.80 -10.69
CA ILE A 92 6.97 14.29 -10.55
C ILE A 92 7.92 15.19 -11.33
N ARG A 93 8.84 15.85 -10.61
CA ARG A 93 9.81 16.77 -11.23
C ARG A 93 10.79 16.00 -12.12
N GLN A 94 11.25 16.66 -13.18
CA GLN A 94 12.28 16.11 -14.08
C GLN A 94 13.67 16.15 -13.45
N GLN A 95 13.94 17.14 -12.61
CA GLN A 95 15.20 17.24 -11.88
C GLN A 95 15.31 16.08 -10.89
N ARG A 96 16.34 15.25 -11.07
CA ARG A 96 16.65 14.12 -10.20
C ARG A 96 17.71 14.55 -9.19
N GLU A 97 17.48 14.20 -7.94
CA GLU A 97 18.50 14.22 -6.90
C GLU A 97 19.10 12.83 -6.74
N VAL A 98 20.32 12.75 -6.22
CA VAL A 98 20.97 11.46 -5.96
C VAL A 98 20.28 10.81 -4.77
N ASP A 99 19.57 9.70 -5.01
CA ASP A 99 18.96 8.89 -3.96
C ASP A 99 19.90 7.74 -3.54
N THR A 100 20.44 7.83 -2.32
CA THR A 100 21.30 6.80 -1.72
C THR A 100 20.51 5.77 -0.92
N THR A 101 19.18 5.87 -0.86
CA THR A 101 18.31 4.95 -0.12
C THR A 101 18.39 3.55 -0.71
N ARG A 102 18.28 2.53 0.16
CA ARG A 102 18.24 1.11 -0.22
C ARG A 102 17.12 0.43 0.54
N ILE A 103 16.48 -0.55 -0.11
CA ILE A 103 15.50 -1.43 0.51
C ILE A 103 16.22 -2.75 0.84
N PRO A 104 16.43 -3.10 2.12
CA PRO A 104 17.05 -4.38 2.49
C PRO A 104 16.21 -5.58 2.03
N LYS A 105 16.86 -6.66 1.58
CA LYS A 105 16.16 -7.90 1.17
C LYS A 105 15.47 -8.62 2.33
N LYS A 106 16.02 -8.48 3.53
CA LYS A 106 15.46 -8.99 4.79
C LYS A 106 15.28 -7.82 5.74
N LEU A 107 14.06 -7.61 6.21
CA LEU A 107 13.70 -6.49 7.10
C LEU A 107 13.52 -6.95 8.55
N ASN A 108 12.99 -8.15 8.76
CA ASN A 108 12.84 -8.73 10.09
C ASN A 108 12.86 -10.28 10.04
N GLU A 109 12.90 -10.92 11.21
CA GLU A 109 12.75 -12.37 11.36
C GLU A 109 11.70 -12.64 12.44
N TYR A 110 10.65 -13.37 12.08
CA TYR A 110 9.57 -13.71 13.00
C TYR A 110 9.66 -15.19 13.39
N PRO A 111 9.62 -15.51 14.68
CA PRO A 111 9.48 -16.89 15.09
C PRO A 111 8.12 -17.41 14.63
N SER A 112 8.08 -18.66 14.17
CA SER A 112 6.81 -19.34 13.90
C SER A 112 5.99 -19.39 15.18
N PRO A 113 4.66 -19.16 15.11
CA PRO A 113 3.80 -19.30 16.27
C PRO A 113 3.91 -20.70 16.88
N ASP A 114 4.09 -20.79 18.20
CA ASP A 114 4.00 -22.06 18.92
C ASP A 114 2.52 -22.35 19.22
N VAL A 115 1.94 -23.25 18.42
CA VAL A 115 0.53 -23.64 18.56
C VAL A 115 0.28 -24.34 19.90
N SER A 116 1.29 -24.98 20.50
CA SER A 116 1.13 -25.67 21.79
C SER A 116 0.97 -24.70 22.98
N ALA A 117 1.45 -23.46 22.82
CA ALA A 117 1.30 -22.39 23.80
C ALA A 117 0.00 -21.58 23.62
N ALA A 118 -0.81 -21.88 22.59
CA ALA A 118 -2.07 -21.19 22.37
C ALA A 118 -3.09 -21.53 23.46
N SER A 119 -3.79 -20.52 23.97
CA SER A 119 -4.90 -20.71 24.91
C SER A 119 -6.23 -20.39 24.24
N VAL A 120 -7.25 -21.20 24.54
CA VAL A 120 -8.62 -20.95 24.08
C VAL A 120 -9.33 -20.12 25.15
N ILE A 121 -9.66 -18.87 24.81
CA ILE A 121 -10.54 -18.03 25.62
C ILE A 121 -11.97 -18.26 25.09
N ARG A 122 -12.85 -18.78 25.94
CA ARG A 122 -14.29 -18.97 25.65
C ARG A 122 -15.10 -17.79 26.18
#